data_AF-A0A7S4M3U1-F1
#
_entry.id   AF-A0A7S4M3U1-F1
#
_cell.length_a   1.000
_cell.length_b   1.000
_cell.length_c   1.000
_cell.angle_alpha   90.00
_cell.angle_beta   90.00
_cell.angle_gamma   90.00
#
_symmetry.space_group_name_H-M   'P 1'
#
loop_
_entity.id
_entity.type
_entity.pdbx_description
1 polymer ?
#
loop_
_entity_poly.entity_id
_entity_poly.type
_entity_poly.pdbx_seq_one_letter_code
_entity_poly.pdbx_strand_id
1 'polypeptide(L)'
;QLPEPYMTCLYWAITTISTVGYGDVAAHSVAEQAFAIFAMLIGTTLFGYVMGSAAAVITAAESQNAVLHKKRQDLEAFLDDKKLSQDLCIRIRRHFRFQWGRSLTFNSGEEEILSGLSTTLRQETLEIVYKETITKLPIFSLHNDASFHVFLLNAMQPHFLNEGDVLCTQGGVGE
;
A
#
# COMPACT_ATOMS: atom_id res chain seq x y z
N GLN A 1 -15.09 -14.66 43.52
CA GLN A 1 -13.82 -13.99 43.89
C GLN A 1 -12.71 -14.97 43.57
N LEU A 2 -11.72 -14.57 42.76
CA LEU A 2 -10.56 -15.42 42.48
C LEU A 2 -9.72 -15.54 43.78
N PRO A 3 -9.19 -16.72 44.11
CA PRO A 3 -8.40 -16.91 45.32
C PRO A 3 -7.10 -16.10 45.26
N GLU A 4 -6.75 -15.43 46.36
CA GLU A 4 -5.50 -14.67 46.57
C GLU A 4 -4.25 -15.30 45.91
N PRO A 5 -3.91 -16.59 46.13
CA PRO A 5 -2.71 -17.19 45.53
C PRO A 5 -2.73 -17.23 44.00
N TYR A 6 -3.91 -17.35 43.36
CA TYR A 6 -4.00 -17.33 41.90
C TYR A 6 -3.68 -15.94 41.35
N MET A 7 -4.14 -14.88 42.03
CA MET A 7 -3.82 -13.51 41.66
C MET A 7 -2.32 -13.22 41.75
N THR A 8 -1.67 -13.68 42.83
CA THR A 8 -0.21 -13.54 43.00
C THR A 8 0.56 -14.27 41.90
N CYS A 9 0.16 -15.51 41.56
CA CYS A 9 0.79 -16.26 40.46
C CYS A 9 0.61 -15.58 39.10
N LEU A 10 -0.59 -15.08 38.81
CA LEU A 10 -0.86 -14.37 37.56
C LEU A 10 -0.09 -13.06 37.48
N TYR A 11 -0.02 -12.31 38.58
CA TYR A 11 0.78 -11.10 38.70
C TYR A 11 2.27 -11.37 38.44
N TRP A 12 2.84 -12.40 39.07
CA TRP A 12 4.22 -12.81 38.82
C TRP A 12 4.45 -13.20 37.36
N ALA A 13 3.54 -13.97 36.75
CA ALA A 13 3.64 -14.35 35.35
C ALA A 13 3.59 -13.15 34.40
N ILE A 14 2.65 -12.22 34.61
CA ILE A 14 2.50 -11.02 33.77
C ILE A 14 3.72 -10.11 33.92
N THR A 15 4.17 -9.81 35.13
CA THR A 15 5.34 -8.94 35.37
C THR A 15 6.63 -9.53 34.82
N THR A 16 6.74 -10.87 34.80
CA THR A 16 7.87 -11.59 34.20
C THR A 16 7.81 -11.56 32.66
N ILE A 17 6.67 -11.89 32.06
CA ILE A 17 6.49 -11.92 30.59
C ILE A 17 6.61 -10.52 29.98
N SER A 18 6.07 -9.50 30.65
CA SER A 18 6.15 -8.09 30.24
C SER A 18 7.49 -7.43 30.55
N THR A 19 8.46 -8.19 31.09
CA THR A 19 9.82 -7.74 31.45
C THR A 19 9.89 -6.60 32.48
N VAL A 20 8.81 -6.31 33.19
CA VAL A 20 8.76 -5.26 34.24
C VAL A 20 9.54 -5.68 35.48
N GLY A 21 9.27 -6.90 35.99
CA GLY A 21 10.05 -7.51 37.07
C GLY A 21 10.19 -6.67 38.35
N TYR A 22 9.09 -6.26 38.98
CA TYR A 22 9.12 -5.46 40.23
C TYR A 22 9.91 -6.12 41.38
N GLY A 23 9.99 -7.45 41.41
CA GLY A 23 10.81 -8.21 42.37
C GLY A 23 10.19 -8.39 43.75
N ASP A 24 8.93 -8.00 43.91
CA ASP A 24 8.12 -8.20 45.11
C ASP A 24 7.66 -9.67 45.29
N VAL A 25 7.55 -10.42 44.19
CA VAL A 25 7.43 -11.89 44.19
C VAL A 25 8.69 -12.48 43.55
N ALA A 26 9.52 -13.15 44.34
CA ALA A 26 10.83 -13.63 43.90
C ALA A 26 11.09 -15.09 44.30
N ALA A 27 11.94 -15.76 43.53
CA ALA A 27 12.43 -17.10 43.83
C ALA A 27 13.53 -17.04 44.89
N HIS A 28 13.39 -17.83 45.96
CA HIS A 28 14.35 -17.88 47.06
C HIS A 28 15.16 -19.17 47.08
N SER A 29 14.57 -20.30 46.68
CA SER A 29 15.27 -21.57 46.59
C SER A 29 15.91 -21.79 45.20
N VAL A 30 16.95 -22.63 45.14
CA VAL A 30 17.62 -22.97 43.86
C VAL A 30 16.63 -23.62 42.87
N ALA A 31 15.69 -24.42 43.37
CA ALA A 31 14.66 -25.05 42.55
C ALA A 31 13.68 -24.02 41.96
N GLU A 32 13.23 -23.05 42.78
CA GLU A 32 12.40 -21.94 42.32
C GLU A 32 13.13 -21.06 41.30
N GLN A 33 14.42 -20.80 41.51
CA GLN A 33 15.23 -20.02 40.58
C GLN A 33 15.37 -20.72 39.23
N ALA A 34 15.60 -22.04 39.22
CA ALA A 34 15.66 -22.82 38.00
C ALA A 34 14.33 -22.78 37.23
N PHE A 35 13.21 -22.90 37.93
CA PHE A 35 11.87 -22.75 37.33
C PHE A 35 11.65 -21.34 36.78
N ALA A 36 11.98 -20.30 37.55
CA ALA A 36 11.86 -18.92 37.14
C ALA A 36 12.69 -18.60 35.89
N ILE A 37 13.91 -19.11 35.80
CA ILE A 37 14.77 -18.97 34.61
C ILE A 37 14.09 -19.58 33.38
N PHE A 38 13.57 -20.81 33.50
CA PHE A 38 12.88 -21.45 32.38
C PHE A 38 11.62 -20.69 31.95
N ALA A 39 10.82 -20.24 32.92
CA ALA A 39 9.63 -19.42 32.66
C ALA A 39 9.98 -18.07 32.00
N MET A 40 11.06 -17.41 32.44
CA MET A 40 11.58 -16.18 31.84
C MET A 40 11.99 -16.38 30.38
N LEU A 41 12.73 -17.45 30.06
CA LEU A 41 13.15 -17.74 28.68
C LEU A 41 11.94 -17.90 27.74
N ILE A 42 10.92 -18.63 28.18
CA ILE A 42 9.67 -18.80 27.41
C ILE A 42 8.96 -17.44 27.29
N GLY A 43 8.82 -16.72 28.39
CA GLY A 43 8.13 -15.43 28.45
C GLY A 43 8.78 -14.38 27.54
N THR A 44 10.09 -14.24 27.59
CA THR A 44 10.84 -13.31 26.74
C THR A 44 10.74 -13.69 25.25
N THR A 45 10.80 -14.99 24.92
CA THR A 45 10.62 -15.45 23.53
C THR A 45 9.23 -15.10 23.02
N LEU A 46 8.19 -15.34 23.81
CA LEU A 46 6.81 -15.00 23.48
C LEU A 46 6.63 -13.48 23.32
N PHE A 47 7.15 -12.69 24.25
CA PHE A 47 7.08 -11.23 24.19
C PHE A 47 7.77 -10.67 22.94
N GLY A 48 8.98 -11.16 22.63
CA GLY A 48 9.70 -10.80 21.42
C GLY A 48 8.94 -11.15 20.13
N TYR A 49 8.31 -12.33 20.08
CA TYR A 49 7.46 -12.73 18.95
C TYR A 49 6.24 -11.82 18.78
N VAL A 50 5.53 -11.50 19.86
CA VAL A 50 4.36 -10.61 19.82
C VAL A 50 4.76 -9.21 19.35
N MET A 51 5.83 -8.65 19.92
CA MET A 51 6.34 -7.33 19.50
C MET A 51 6.82 -7.33 18.04
N GLY A 52 7.53 -8.37 17.61
CA GLY A 52 7.96 -8.52 16.21
C GLY A 52 6.77 -8.63 15.25
N SER A 53 5.73 -9.36 15.63
CA SER A 53 4.49 -9.48 14.86
C SER A 53 3.74 -8.14 14.79
N ALA A 54 3.64 -7.42 15.90
CA ALA A 54 3.04 -6.09 15.93
C ALA A 54 3.81 -5.10 15.03
N ALA A 55 5.14 -5.10 15.12
CA ALA A 55 6.00 -4.29 14.26
C ALA A 55 5.80 -4.65 12.77
N ALA A 56 5.74 -5.94 12.42
CA ALA A 56 5.49 -6.38 11.06
C ALA A 56 4.14 -5.90 10.51
N VAL A 57 3.07 -5.91 11.33
CA VAL A 57 1.76 -5.37 10.95
C VAL A 57 1.83 -3.87 10.71
N ILE A 58 2.51 -3.12 11.58
CA ILE A 58 2.71 -1.67 11.42
C ILE A 58 3.48 -1.38 10.14
N THR A 59 4.62 -2.06 9.93
CA THR A 59 5.43 -1.90 8.72
C THR A 59 4.67 -2.30 7.46
N ALA A 60 3.85 -3.36 7.50
CA ALA A 60 3.01 -3.75 6.36
C ALA A 60 1.98 -2.66 6.03
N ALA A 61 1.33 -2.07 7.04
CA ALA A 61 0.39 -0.96 6.86
C ALA A 61 1.07 0.29 6.28
N GLU A 62 2.30 0.60 6.70
CA GLU A 62 3.10 1.68 6.11
C GLU A 62 3.57 1.33 4.69
N SER A 63 3.94 0.07 4.43
CA SER A 63 4.46 -0.39 3.13
C SER A 63 3.46 -0.23 2.00
N GLN A 64 2.16 -0.43 2.29
CA GLN A 64 1.08 -0.24 1.32
C GLN A 64 1.09 1.18 0.74
N ASN A 65 1.59 2.16 1.51
CA ASN A 65 1.68 3.56 1.11
C ASN A 65 3.12 4.07 1.00
N ALA A 66 4.14 3.24 1.23
CA ALA A 66 5.54 3.70 1.32
C ALA A 66 6.06 4.28 0.00
N VAL A 67 5.69 3.68 -1.14
CA VAL A 67 6.05 4.19 -2.47
C VAL A 67 5.43 5.56 -2.73
N LEU A 68 4.14 5.72 -2.40
CA LEU A 68 3.44 7.00 -2.54
C LEU A 68 4.02 8.05 -1.59
N HIS A 69 4.31 7.65 -0.35
CA HIS A 69 4.90 8.50 0.66
C HIS A 69 6.27 9.03 0.21
N LYS A 70 7.12 8.15 -0.36
CA LYS A 70 8.40 8.53 -0.92
C LYS A 70 8.26 9.50 -2.10
N LYS A 71 7.40 9.19 -3.08
CA LYS A 71 7.13 10.09 -4.22
C LYS A 71 6.66 11.47 -3.75
N ARG A 72 5.82 11.53 -2.71
CA ARG A 72 5.37 12.78 -2.11
C ARG A 72 6.51 13.54 -1.44
N GLN A 73 7.36 12.86 -0.67
CA GLN A 73 8.52 13.48 -0.03
C GLN A 73 9.50 14.06 -1.05
N ASP A 74 9.79 13.31 -2.13
CA ASP A 74 10.66 13.76 -3.22
C ASP A 74 10.07 14.99 -3.93
N LEU A 75 8.75 15.04 -4.12
CA LEU A 75 8.07 16.20 -4.67
C LEU A 75 8.17 17.43 -3.76
N GLU A 76 7.94 17.29 -2.46
CA GLU A 76 8.06 18.43 -1.53
C GLU A 76 9.49 18.97 -1.51
N ALA A 77 10.50 18.08 -1.49
CA ALA A 77 11.90 18.48 -1.58
C ALA A 77 12.22 19.24 -2.88
N PHE A 78 11.66 18.81 -4.02
CA PHE A 78 11.80 19.51 -5.29
C PHE A 78 11.15 20.91 -5.27
N LEU A 79 9.93 21.03 -4.73
CA LEU A 79 9.21 22.30 -4.66
C LEU A 79 9.95 23.32 -3.78
N ASP A 80 10.50 22.86 -2.66
CA ASP A 80 11.26 23.68 -1.73
C ASP A 80 12.60 24.13 -2.32
N ASP A 81 13.33 23.23 -3.02
CA ASP A 81 14.59 23.56 -3.70
C ASP A 81 14.40 24.62 -4.79
N LYS A 82 13.35 24.49 -5.59
CA LYS A 82 13.09 25.38 -6.74
C LYS A 82 12.44 26.71 -6.39
N LYS A 83 12.03 26.92 -5.14
CA LYS A 83 11.42 28.18 -4.66
C LYS A 83 10.31 28.71 -5.58
N LEU A 84 9.44 27.80 -6.02
CA LEU A 84 8.35 28.14 -6.94
C LEU A 84 7.28 28.99 -6.24
N SER A 85 6.47 29.71 -7.03
CA SER A 85 5.35 30.47 -6.47
C SER A 85 4.33 29.53 -5.80
N GLN A 86 3.67 30.03 -4.74
CA GLN A 86 2.72 29.22 -3.98
C GLN A 86 1.57 28.68 -4.85
N ASP A 87 1.10 29.48 -5.82
CA ASP A 87 0.07 29.07 -6.77
C ASP A 87 0.53 27.89 -7.65
N LEU A 88 1.75 27.95 -8.19
CA LEU A 88 2.30 26.87 -9.01
C LEU A 88 2.52 25.61 -8.17
N CYS A 89 3.01 25.74 -6.93
CA CYS A 89 3.15 24.62 -6.01
C CYS A 89 1.80 23.94 -5.71
N ILE A 90 0.73 24.72 -5.53
CA ILE A 90 -0.63 24.17 -5.31
C ILE A 90 -1.09 23.38 -6.54
N ARG A 91 -0.89 23.93 -7.75
CA ARG A 91 -1.26 23.27 -9.01
C ARG A 91 -0.47 21.99 -9.24
N ILE A 92 0.84 22.00 -9.00
CA ILE A 92 1.70 20.81 -9.10
C ILE A 92 1.27 19.74 -8.09
N ARG A 93 1.05 20.11 -6.82
CA ARG A 93 0.56 19.17 -5.80
C ARG A 93 -0.80 18.59 -6.17
N ARG A 94 -1.70 19.39 -6.76
CA ARG A 94 -3.02 18.91 -7.24
C ARG A 94 -2.85 17.91 -8.37
N HIS A 95 -2.02 18.22 -9.36
CA HIS A 95 -1.74 17.35 -10.51
C HIS A 95 -1.19 15.99 -10.05
N PHE A 96 -0.13 15.97 -9.24
CA PHE A 96 0.46 14.71 -8.78
C PHE A 96 -0.44 13.95 -7.79
N ARG A 97 -1.22 14.63 -6.95
CA ARG A 97 -2.21 13.96 -6.09
C ARG A 97 -3.27 13.24 -6.90
N PHE A 98 -3.77 13.87 -7.97
CA PHE A 98 -4.72 13.25 -8.89
C PHE A 98 -4.08 12.09 -9.67
N GLN A 99 -2.88 12.31 -10.22
CA GLN A 99 -2.15 11.30 -10.98
C GLN A 99 -1.81 10.08 -10.12
N TRP A 100 -1.29 10.25 -8.91
CA TRP A 100 -0.91 9.13 -8.04
C TRP A 100 -2.09 8.45 -7.37
N GLY A 101 -3.13 9.20 -6.99
CA GLY A 101 -4.38 8.62 -6.50
C GLY A 101 -5.02 7.67 -7.53
N ARG A 102 -4.87 7.99 -8.82
CA ARG A 102 -5.28 7.12 -9.94
C ARG A 102 -4.25 6.07 -10.33
N SER A 103 -2.94 6.34 -10.24
CA SER A 103 -1.89 5.37 -10.58
C SER A 103 -1.88 4.17 -9.65
N LEU A 104 -2.28 4.32 -8.39
CA LEU A 104 -2.48 3.21 -7.45
C LEU A 104 -3.71 2.34 -7.79
N THR A 105 -4.62 2.82 -8.65
CA THR A 105 -5.86 2.14 -9.02
C THR A 105 -5.92 1.71 -10.49
N PHE A 106 -5.19 2.35 -11.41
CA PHE A 106 -5.31 2.14 -12.85
C PHE A 106 -3.95 1.89 -13.53
N ASN A 107 -3.12 2.91 -13.81
CA ASN A 107 -2.09 2.72 -14.86
C ASN A 107 -0.93 1.75 -14.56
N SER A 108 -0.29 1.77 -13.39
CA SER A 108 0.89 0.91 -13.18
C SER A 108 0.53 -0.55 -12.87
N GLY A 109 -0.66 -0.79 -12.29
CA GLY A 109 -1.13 -2.14 -11.99
C GLY A 109 -1.89 -2.77 -13.15
N GLU A 110 -2.71 -2.00 -13.89
CA GLU A 110 -3.54 -2.55 -14.97
C GLU A 110 -2.70 -3.12 -16.10
N GLU A 111 -1.68 -2.40 -16.59
CA GLU A 111 -0.82 -2.90 -17.66
C GLU A 111 -0.02 -4.13 -17.22
N GLU A 112 0.49 -4.13 -15.99
CA GLU A 112 1.19 -5.27 -15.39
C GLU A 112 0.26 -6.50 -15.29
N ILE A 113 -0.95 -6.31 -14.75
CA ILE A 113 -1.99 -7.36 -14.65
C ILE A 113 -2.36 -7.88 -16.05
N LEU A 114 -2.67 -6.98 -17.00
CA LEU A 114 -3.07 -7.34 -18.36
C LEU A 114 -1.94 -8.03 -19.13
N SER A 115 -0.68 -7.70 -18.86
CA SER A 115 0.49 -8.37 -19.44
C SER A 115 0.71 -9.78 -18.89
N GLY A 116 0.30 -10.03 -17.63
CA GLY A 116 0.36 -11.34 -17.00
C GLY A 116 -0.75 -12.31 -17.42
N LEU A 117 -1.81 -11.82 -18.07
CA LEU A 117 -2.91 -12.64 -18.56
C LEU A 117 -2.53 -13.41 -19.83
N SER A 118 -3.11 -14.60 -20.01
CA SER A 118 -3.08 -15.29 -21.31
C SER A 118 -3.80 -14.44 -22.36
N THR A 119 -3.46 -14.63 -23.63
CA THR A 119 -4.06 -13.88 -24.75
C THR A 119 -5.59 -13.92 -24.72
N THR A 120 -6.17 -15.09 -24.48
CA THR A 120 -7.63 -15.28 -24.41
C THR A 120 -8.25 -14.52 -23.24
N LEU A 121 -7.69 -14.64 -22.03
CA LEU A 121 -8.20 -13.94 -20.84
C LEU A 121 -8.06 -12.43 -20.95
N ARG A 122 -6.97 -11.95 -21.57
CA ARG A 122 -6.77 -10.53 -21.83
C ARG A 122 -7.83 -9.99 -22.77
N GLN A 123 -8.17 -10.71 -23.86
CA GLN A 123 -9.23 -10.30 -24.78
C GLN A 123 -10.58 -10.16 -24.06
N GLU A 124 -11.00 -11.20 -23.34
CA GLU A 124 -12.26 -11.20 -22.59
C GLU A 124 -12.31 -10.07 -21.56
N THR A 125 -11.19 -9.83 -20.86
CA THR A 125 -11.08 -8.74 -19.87
C THR A 125 -11.20 -7.38 -20.52
N LEU A 126 -10.48 -7.14 -21.62
CA LEU A 126 -10.51 -5.86 -22.35
C LEU A 126 -11.90 -5.56 -22.93
N GLU A 127 -12.58 -6.57 -23.47
CA GLU A 127 -13.94 -6.42 -23.99
C GLU A 127 -14.93 -6.00 -22.90
N ILE A 128 -14.79 -6.55 -21.69
CA ILE A 128 -15.65 -6.20 -20.55
C ILE A 128 -15.31 -4.80 -20.01
N VAL A 129 -14.03 -4.53 -19.76
CA VAL A 129 -13.55 -3.28 -19.16
C VAL A 129 -13.84 -2.08 -20.08
N TYR A 130 -13.56 -2.21 -21.37
CA TYR A 130 -13.70 -1.12 -22.34
C TYR A 130 -15.01 -1.13 -23.13
N LYS A 131 -15.96 -2.00 -22.78
CA LYS A 131 -17.24 -2.18 -23.49
C LYS A 131 -17.92 -0.85 -23.85
N GLU A 132 -18.02 0.06 -22.89
CA GLU A 132 -18.70 1.35 -23.08
C GLU A 132 -17.91 2.29 -24.02
N THR A 133 -16.59 2.19 -24.02
CA THR A 133 -15.72 2.96 -24.92
C THR A 133 -15.84 2.44 -26.35
N ILE A 134 -15.84 1.11 -26.52
CA ILE A 134 -16.03 0.43 -27.80
C ILE A 134 -17.39 0.80 -28.42
N THR A 135 -18.47 0.82 -27.63
CA THR A 135 -19.81 1.14 -28.15
C THR A 135 -20.01 2.62 -28.49
N LYS A 136 -19.32 3.54 -27.82
CA LYS A 136 -19.43 4.98 -28.07
C LYS A 136 -18.64 5.45 -29.31
N LEU A 137 -17.63 4.73 -29.72
CA LEU A 137 -16.71 5.15 -30.77
C LEU A 137 -17.08 4.51 -32.14
N PRO A 138 -17.41 5.32 -33.17
CA PRO A 138 -17.86 4.80 -34.47
C PRO A 138 -16.85 3.88 -35.17
N ILE A 139 -15.55 4.05 -34.90
CA ILE A 139 -14.50 3.25 -35.53
C ILE A 139 -14.60 1.76 -35.17
N PHE A 140 -15.05 1.44 -33.95
CA PHE A 140 -15.24 0.07 -33.49
C PHE A 140 -16.52 -0.56 -34.04
N SER A 141 -17.57 0.23 -34.30
CA SER A 141 -18.78 -0.27 -34.96
C SER A 141 -18.60 -0.46 -36.47
N LEU A 142 -17.72 0.33 -37.09
CA LEU A 142 -17.31 0.18 -38.50
C LEU A 142 -16.49 -1.11 -38.74
N HIS A 143 -15.72 -1.56 -37.74
CA HIS A 143 -14.87 -2.75 -37.83
C HIS A 143 -15.19 -3.71 -36.67
N ASN A 144 -16.20 -4.57 -36.84
CA ASN A 144 -16.63 -5.53 -35.82
C ASN A 144 -15.78 -6.82 -35.80
N ASP A 145 -14.45 -6.67 -35.73
CA ASP A 145 -13.50 -7.77 -35.55
C ASP A 145 -12.88 -7.68 -34.15
N ALA A 146 -13.07 -8.71 -33.34
CA ALA A 146 -12.52 -8.81 -31.98
C ALA A 146 -10.99 -8.67 -31.96
N SER A 147 -10.31 -9.16 -33.00
CA SER A 147 -8.85 -9.05 -33.12
C SER A 147 -8.41 -7.60 -33.31
N PHE A 148 -9.14 -6.84 -34.13
CA PHE A 148 -8.91 -5.41 -34.36
C PHE A 148 -9.22 -4.59 -33.10
N HIS A 149 -10.31 -4.90 -32.40
CA HIS A 149 -10.68 -4.21 -31.15
C HIS A 149 -9.58 -4.36 -30.11
N VAL A 150 -9.09 -5.58 -29.91
CA VAL A 150 -8.02 -5.88 -28.95
C VAL A 150 -6.71 -5.21 -29.34
N PHE A 151 -6.36 -5.22 -30.63
CA PHE A 151 -5.18 -4.51 -31.12
C PHE A 151 -5.26 -3.00 -30.82
N LEU A 152 -6.39 -2.38 -31.15
CA LEU A 152 -6.59 -0.95 -30.94
C LEU A 152 -6.61 -0.58 -29.45
N LEU A 153 -7.30 -1.37 -28.61
CA LEU A 153 -7.34 -1.15 -27.17
C LEU A 153 -5.96 -1.31 -26.51
N ASN A 154 -5.12 -2.23 -27.00
CA ASN A 154 -3.75 -2.37 -26.52
C ASN A 154 -2.83 -1.22 -26.98
N ALA A 155 -3.14 -0.56 -28.10
CA ALA A 155 -2.40 0.60 -28.58
C ALA A 155 -2.87 1.91 -27.92
N MET A 156 -4.08 1.94 -27.38
CA MET A 156 -4.62 3.11 -26.67
C MET A 156 -3.99 3.24 -25.29
N GLN A 157 -3.60 4.47 -24.94
CA GLN A 157 -3.19 4.80 -23.58
C GLN A 157 -4.16 5.79 -22.95
N PRO A 158 -4.69 5.51 -21.75
CA PRO A 158 -5.57 6.44 -21.05
C PRO A 158 -4.77 7.67 -20.61
N HIS A 159 -5.19 8.85 -21.08
CA HIS A 159 -4.63 10.13 -20.67
C HIS A 159 -5.62 10.88 -19.77
N PHE A 160 -5.13 11.44 -18.66
CA PHE A 160 -5.96 12.14 -17.69
C PHE A 160 -5.49 13.58 -17.51
N LEU A 161 -6.43 14.51 -17.62
CA LEU A 161 -6.18 15.95 -17.52
C LEU A 161 -6.98 16.54 -16.37
N ASN A 162 -6.42 17.53 -15.68
CA ASN A 162 -7.16 18.32 -14.71
C ASN A 162 -7.93 19.44 -15.43
N GLU A 163 -8.94 19.97 -14.75
CA GLU A 163 -9.66 21.15 -15.22
C GLU A 163 -8.69 22.33 -15.41
N GLY A 164 -8.62 22.86 -16.64
CA GLY A 164 -7.71 23.93 -17.03
C GLY A 164 -6.38 23.47 -17.66
N ASP A 165 -6.11 22.16 -17.72
CA ASP A 165 -4.96 21.63 -18.47
C ASP A 165 -5.23 21.71 -19.99
N VAL A 166 -4.24 22.11 -20.78
CA VAL A 166 -4.35 22.24 -22.25
C VAL A 166 -3.99 20.91 -22.90
N LEU A 167 -4.95 20.26 -23.57
CA LEU A 167 -4.73 18.98 -24.26
C LEU A 167 -3.92 19.15 -25.55
N CYS A 168 -4.33 20.07 -26.42
CA CYS A 168 -3.66 20.38 -27.68
C CYS A 168 -3.52 21.88 -27.83
N THR A 169 -2.37 22.32 -28.36
CA THR A 169 -2.14 23.71 -28.72
C THR A 169 -2.29 23.91 -30.22
N GLN A 170 -2.91 25.02 -30.63
CA GLN A 170 -3.04 25.33 -32.05
C GLN A 170 -1.65 25.55 -32.67
N GLY A 171 -1.33 24.81 -33.73
CA GLY A 171 -0.02 24.83 -34.37
C GLY A 171 1.05 23.98 -33.68
N GLY A 172 0.70 23.29 -32.58
CA GLY A 172 1.53 22.24 -32.02
C GLY A 172 1.53 20.99 -32.90
N VAL A 173 2.64 20.24 -32.88
CA VAL A 173 2.70 18.91 -33.50
C VAL A 173 1.89 17.95 -32.61
N GLY A 174 0.95 17.22 -33.21
CA GLY A 174 0.25 16.15 -32.49
C GLY A 174 1.17 14.96 -32.30
N GLU A 175 1.27 14.49 -31.05
CA GLU A 175 1.91 13.21 -30.70
C GLU A 175 0.97 12.03 -30.97
#